data_AF-A0A1I8BT64-F1
#
_entry.id   AF-A0A1I8BT64-F1
#
_cell.length_a   1.000
_cell.length_b   1.000
_cell.length_c   1.000
_cell.angle_alpha   90.00
_cell.angle_beta   90.00
_cell.angle_gamma   90.00
#
_symmetry.space_group_name_H-M   'P 1'
#
loop_
_entity.id
_entity.type
_entity.pdbx_description
1 polymer ?
#
loop_
_entity_poly.entity_id
_entity_poly.type
_entity_poly.pdbx_seq_one_letter_code
_entity_poly.pdbx_strand_id
1 'polypeptide(L)'
;MVNSAINQPNLMVSGGLSDLRSAPPGAKELNQYLNLTISLGSVFNYLIVGILVKFRTDTSDDRIKKLYRSLSLIVLINIGGYLVFYTFIAITHLPFIQLTSVQYWYCTLVYGLFLNTAAASVGPILFLN
;
A
#
# COMPACT_ATOMS: atom_id res chain seq x y z
N MET A 1 -5.57 36.19 -38.66
CA MET A 1 -5.65 34.78 -38.26
C MET A 1 -4.66 34.56 -37.13
N VAL A 2 -5.15 34.41 -35.91
CA VAL A 2 -4.32 34.17 -34.71
C VAL A 2 -4.10 32.67 -34.63
N ASN A 3 -2.87 32.21 -34.87
CA ASN A 3 -2.47 30.84 -34.58
C ASN A 3 -2.44 30.66 -33.06
N SER A 4 -3.57 30.29 -32.47
CA SER A 4 -3.62 29.73 -31.13
C SER A 4 -3.02 28.33 -31.19
N ALA A 5 -1.69 28.25 -31.13
CA ALA A 5 -1.03 27.00 -30.77
C ALA A 5 -1.60 26.60 -29.41
N ILE A 6 -2.45 25.57 -29.42
CA ILE A 6 -2.89 24.89 -28.21
C ILE A 6 -1.61 24.32 -27.61
N ASN A 7 -1.04 25.02 -26.63
CA ASN A 7 -0.02 24.46 -25.74
C ASN A 7 -0.71 23.35 -24.96
N GLN A 8 -0.83 22.17 -25.58
CA GLN A 8 -1.16 20.97 -24.82
C GLN A 8 -0.04 20.84 -23.79
N PRO A 9 -0.35 20.78 -22.48
CA PRO A 9 0.66 20.49 -21.50
C PRO A 9 1.31 19.18 -21.95
N ASN A 10 2.63 19.22 -22.17
CA ASN A 10 3.40 18.05 -22.56
C ASN A 10 3.42 17.10 -21.36
N LEU A 11 2.29 16.42 -21.13
CA LEU A 11 2.11 15.35 -20.16
C LEU A 11 2.75 14.09 -20.76
N MET A 12 4.04 14.20 -21.12
CA MET A 12 4.90 13.05 -21.36
C MET A 12 5.18 12.40 -20.00
N VAL A 13 4.15 11.75 -19.45
CA VAL A 13 4.32 10.70 -18.45
C VAL A 13 4.53 9.42 -19.25
N SER A 14 5.76 9.21 -19.70
CA SER A 14 6.22 7.97 -20.34
C SER A 14 6.21 6.77 -19.38
N GLY A 15 6.10 7.01 -18.07
CA GLY A 15 6.31 6.02 -17.02
C GLY A 15 7.79 5.75 -16.75
N GLY A 16 8.70 6.50 -17.39
CA GLY A 16 10.14 6.35 -17.26
C GLY A 16 10.72 7.05 -16.03
N LEU A 17 11.93 6.64 -15.63
CA LEU A 17 12.72 7.29 -14.57
C LEU A 17 12.97 8.79 -14.82
N SER A 18 12.95 9.22 -16.08
CA SER A 18 13.03 10.62 -16.50
C SER A 18 11.88 11.46 -15.95
N ASP A 19 10.69 10.86 -15.81
CA ASP A 19 9.46 11.56 -15.44
C ASP A 19 9.44 11.89 -13.94
N LEU A 20 10.21 11.13 -13.14
CA LEU A 20 10.44 11.43 -11.72
C LEU A 20 11.33 12.66 -11.51
N ARG A 21 12.11 13.05 -12.53
CA ARG A 21 12.96 14.25 -12.52
C ARG A 21 12.21 15.49 -13.00
N SER A 22 11.25 15.32 -13.91
CA SER A 22 10.40 16.39 -14.46
C SER A 22 9.07 16.56 -13.72
N ALA A 23 8.81 15.76 -12.67
CA ALA A 23 7.58 15.82 -11.90
C ALA A 23 7.33 17.23 -11.33
N PRO A 24 6.12 17.79 -11.49
CA PRO A 24 5.81 19.12 -10.98
C PRO A 24 5.96 19.18 -9.45
N PRO A 25 6.38 20.34 -8.90
CA PRO A 25 6.44 20.55 -7.46
C PRO A 25 5.05 20.29 -6.84
N GLY A 26 5.00 19.43 -5.82
CA GLY A 26 3.75 18.97 -5.18
C GLY A 26 3.23 17.60 -5.62
N ALA A 27 3.66 17.06 -6.77
CA ALA A 27 3.22 15.73 -7.22
C ALA A 27 3.64 14.59 -6.26
N LYS A 28 4.79 14.75 -5.61
CA LYS A 28 5.27 13.81 -4.57
C LYS A 28 4.36 13.81 -3.35
N GLU A 29 4.00 15.00 -2.86
CA GLU A 29 3.15 15.17 -1.68
C GLU A 29 1.75 14.60 -1.95
N LEU A 30 1.18 14.88 -3.12
CA LEU A 30 -0.12 14.33 -3.51
C LEU A 30 -0.11 12.80 -3.54
N ASN A 31 0.90 12.19 -4.18
CA ASN A 31 1.03 10.73 -4.22
C ASN A 31 1.20 10.15 -2.81
N GLN A 32 1.92 10.84 -1.93
CA GLN A 32 2.07 10.44 -0.53
C GLN A 32 0.74 10.47 0.23
N TYR A 33 -0.02 11.56 0.15
CA TYR A 33 -1.31 11.67 0.80
C TYR A 33 -2.31 10.62 0.30
N LEU A 34 -2.30 10.33 -1.01
CA LEU A 34 -3.13 9.27 -1.58
C LEU A 34 -2.75 7.89 -1.05
N ASN A 35 -1.46 7.55 -1.05
CA ASN A 35 -0.98 6.27 -0.54
C ASN A 35 -1.28 6.09 0.96
N LEU A 36 -1.11 7.15 1.76
CA LEU A 36 -1.46 7.18 3.18
C LEU A 36 -2.96 6.95 3.37
N THR A 37 -3.81 7.65 2.62
CA THR A 37 -5.28 7.54 2.74
C THR A 37 -5.76 6.13 2.39
N ILE A 38 -5.29 5.58 1.26
CA ILE A 38 -5.64 4.22 0.83
C ILE A 38 -5.20 3.20 1.87
N SER A 39 -3.97 3.32 2.37
CA SER A 39 -3.40 2.35 3.31
C SER A 39 -4.08 2.43 4.69
N LEU A 40 -4.43 3.63 5.18
CA LEU A 40 -5.23 3.78 6.41
C LEU A 40 -6.63 3.17 6.24
N GLY A 41 -7.27 3.39 5.10
CA GLY A 41 -8.56 2.78 4.76
C GLY A 41 -8.48 1.25 4.75
N SER A 42 -7.41 0.69 4.16
CA SER A 42 -7.16 -0.76 4.17
C SER A 42 -6.98 -1.31 5.58
N VAL A 43 -6.15 -0.67 6.41
CA VAL A 43 -5.96 -1.09 7.82
C VAL A 43 -7.28 -1.05 8.59
N PHE A 44 -8.08 0.01 8.41
CA PHE A 44 -9.38 0.11 9.04
C PHE A 44 -10.33 -1.02 8.62
N ASN A 45 -10.37 -1.36 7.33
CA ASN A 45 -11.14 -2.51 6.85
C ASN A 45 -10.68 -3.83 7.47
N TYR A 46 -9.37 -4.07 7.55
CA TYR A 46 -8.83 -5.28 8.19
C TYR A 46 -9.15 -5.34 9.69
N LEU A 47 -9.15 -4.19 10.39
CA LEU A 47 -9.57 -4.12 11.80
C LEU A 47 -11.04 -4.48 11.96
N ILE A 48 -11.94 -3.95 11.12
CA ILE A 48 -13.36 -4.32 11.13
C ILE A 48 -13.52 -5.82 10.93
N VAL A 49 -12.86 -6.40 9.91
CA VAL A 49 -12.91 -7.84 9.65
C VAL A 49 -12.38 -8.63 10.84
N GLY A 50 -11.24 -8.24 11.43
CA GLY A 50 -10.68 -8.89 12.61
C GLY A 50 -11.61 -8.87 13.82
N ILE A 51 -12.29 -7.75 14.06
CA ILE A 51 -13.29 -7.60 15.12
C ILE A 51 -14.49 -8.53 14.84
N LEU A 52 -15.03 -8.53 13.62
CA LEU A 52 -16.15 -9.39 13.23
C LEU A 52 -15.82 -10.88 13.38
N VAL A 53 -14.61 -11.28 12.98
CA VAL A 53 -14.11 -12.65 13.14
C VAL A 53 -14.06 -13.04 14.61
N LYS A 54 -13.54 -12.15 15.49
CA LYS A 54 -13.46 -12.40 16.94
C LYS A 54 -14.83 -12.65 17.57
N PHE A 55 -15.86 -11.93 17.16
CA PHE A 55 -17.22 -12.12 17.66
C PHE A 55 -17.93 -13.37 17.12
N ARG A 56 -17.42 -13.98 16.04
CA ARG A 56 -18.04 -15.15 15.39
C ARG A 56 -17.35 -16.49 15.72
N THR A 57 -16.29 -16.47 16.53
CA THR A 57 -15.46 -17.65 16.84
C THR A 57 -16.19 -18.76 17.60
N ASP A 58 -17.37 -18.48 18.16
CA ASP A 58 -18.13 -19.39 19.03
C ASP A 58 -19.06 -20.33 18.24
N THR A 59 -18.52 -20.96 17.19
CA THR A 59 -19.26 -21.91 16.34
C THR A 59 -18.77 -23.33 16.61
N SER A 60 -19.68 -24.30 16.72
CA SER A 60 -19.34 -25.72 16.98
C SER A 60 -18.77 -26.46 15.76
N ASP A 61 -18.94 -25.93 14.56
CA ASP A 61 -18.46 -26.52 13.30
C ASP A 61 -16.96 -26.28 13.09
N ASP A 62 -16.18 -27.37 13.02
CA ASP A 62 -14.73 -27.33 12.85
C ASP A 62 -14.28 -26.76 11.50
N ARG A 63 -15.08 -26.86 10.43
CA ARG A 63 -14.77 -26.21 9.15
C ARG A 63 -14.84 -24.70 9.27
N ILE A 64 -15.84 -24.21 10.00
CA ILE A 64 -16.06 -22.78 10.22
C ILE A 64 -14.96 -22.22 11.15
N LYS A 65 -14.56 -22.97 12.18
CA LYS A 65 -13.41 -22.59 13.03
C LYS A 65 -12.12 -22.48 12.21
N LYS A 66 -11.86 -23.43 11.32
CA LYS A 66 -10.69 -23.41 10.43
C LYS A 66 -10.69 -22.20 9.50
N LEU A 67 -11.85 -21.85 8.95
CA LEU A 67 -12.04 -20.64 8.14
C LEU A 67 -11.73 -19.37 8.95
N TYR A 68 -12.30 -19.23 10.17
CA TYR A 68 -12.03 -18.07 11.02
C TYR A 68 -10.56 -17.96 11.46
N ARG A 69 -9.90 -19.08 11.72
CA ARG A 69 -8.44 -19.10 11.98
C ARG A 69 -7.66 -18.55 10.79
N SER A 70 -8.04 -18.96 9.58
CA SER A 70 -7.41 -18.50 8.33
C SER A 70 -7.66 -17.02 8.09
N LEU A 71 -8.89 -16.54 8.29
CA LEU A 71 -9.19 -15.10 8.22
C LEU A 71 -8.41 -14.28 9.24
N SER A 72 -8.28 -14.78 10.48
CA SER A 72 -7.48 -14.11 11.52
C SER A 72 -6.00 -13.97 11.10
N LEU A 73 -5.41 -15.03 10.54
CA LEU A 73 -4.04 -15.00 10.01
C LEU A 73 -3.90 -14.04 8.82
N ILE A 74 -4.87 -14.04 7.89
CA ILE A 74 -4.91 -13.09 6.76
C ILE A 74 -4.92 -11.65 7.27
N VAL A 75 -5.79 -11.34 8.22
CA VAL A 75 -5.89 -10.01 8.84
C VAL A 75 -4.56 -9.62 9.49
N LEU A 76 -3.97 -10.53 10.28
CA LEU A 76 -2.71 -10.27 10.99
C LEU A 76 -1.54 -10.00 10.03
N ILE A 77 -1.40 -10.81 8.98
CA ILE A 77 -0.32 -10.65 8.00
C ILE A 77 -0.50 -9.39 7.17
N ASN A 78 -1.73 -9.05 6.76
CA ASN A 78 -1.97 -7.83 6.00
C ASN A 78 -1.75 -6.57 6.85
N ILE A 79 -2.28 -6.52 8.08
CA ILE A 79 -2.02 -5.41 9.01
C ILE A 79 -0.51 -5.27 9.25
N GLY A 80 0.19 -6.39 9.49
CA GLY A 80 1.65 -6.40 9.63
C GLY A 80 2.38 -5.84 8.41
N GLY A 81 1.97 -6.21 7.19
CA GLY A 81 2.51 -5.67 5.94
C GLY A 81 2.34 -4.15 5.82
N TYR A 82 1.15 -3.64 6.14
CA TYR A 82 0.90 -2.19 6.17
C TYR A 82 1.73 -1.47 7.25
N LEU A 83 1.87 -2.04 8.45
CA LEU A 83 2.69 -1.45 9.51
C LEU A 83 4.16 -1.35 9.10
N VAL A 84 4.73 -2.41 8.52
CA VAL A 84 6.11 -2.41 8.01
C VAL A 84 6.30 -1.34 6.94
N PHE A 85 5.36 -1.22 6.01
CA PHE A 85 5.36 -0.18 4.97
C PHE A 85 5.35 1.23 5.59
N TYR A 86 4.52 1.48 6.60
CA TYR A 86 4.42 2.78 7.26
C TYR A 86 5.63 3.15 8.11
N THR A 87 6.16 2.21 8.89
CA THR A 87 7.40 2.44 9.64
C THR A 87 8.52 2.86 8.69
N PHE A 88 8.56 2.26 7.51
CA PHE A 88 9.57 2.60 6.52
C PHE A 88 9.35 4.00 5.90
N ILE A 89 8.13 4.33 5.48
CA ILE A 89 7.81 5.69 5.02
C ILE A 89 8.24 6.70 6.08
N ALA A 90 7.82 6.50 7.33
CA ALA A 90 8.17 7.40 8.43
C ALA A 90 9.69 7.59 8.59
N ILE A 91 10.48 6.51 8.43
CA ILE A 91 11.95 6.59 8.45
C ILE A 91 12.47 7.45 7.30
N THR A 92 12.01 7.24 6.06
CA THR A 92 12.48 8.01 4.90
C THR A 92 12.14 9.50 4.94
N HIS A 93 11.20 9.90 5.81
CA HIS A 93 10.81 11.29 6.02
C HIS A 93 11.51 11.94 7.22
N LEU A 94 12.40 11.22 7.91
CA LEU A 94 13.20 11.83 8.97
C LEU A 94 14.07 12.95 8.38
N PRO A 95 14.18 14.11 9.07
CA PRO A 95 14.76 15.33 8.50
C PRO A 95 16.25 15.20 8.12
N PHE A 96 16.93 14.16 8.60
CA PHE A 96 18.32 13.83 8.28
C PHE A 96 18.47 12.89 7.09
N ILE A 97 17.38 12.32 6.56
CA ILE A 97 17.38 11.44 5.38
C ILE A 97 16.95 12.26 4.16
N GLN A 98 17.93 12.75 3.39
CA GLN A 98 17.67 13.47 2.14
C GLN A 98 17.77 12.53 0.94
N LEU A 99 16.64 11.93 0.54
CA LEU A 99 16.57 11.09 -0.65
C LEU A 99 16.22 11.90 -1.90
N THR A 100 16.91 11.62 -3.00
CA THR A 100 16.51 12.09 -4.33
C THR A 100 15.17 11.46 -4.74
N SER A 101 14.45 12.06 -5.70
CA SER A 101 13.17 11.51 -6.21
C SER A 101 13.28 10.05 -6.65
N VAL A 102 14.42 9.69 -7.27
CA VAL A 102 14.69 8.36 -7.79
C VAL A 102 14.92 7.36 -6.66
N GLN A 103 15.68 7.73 -5.64
CA GLN A 103 15.91 6.88 -4.47
C GLN A 103 14.61 6.66 -3.69
N TYR A 104 13.80 7.70 -3.52
CA TYR A 104 12.49 7.59 -2.89
C TYR A 104 11.58 6.60 -3.64
N TRP A 105 11.48 6.74 -4.96
CA TRP A 105 10.71 5.82 -5.81
C TRP A 105 11.21 4.37 -5.72
N TYR A 106 12.53 4.16 -5.78
CA TYR A 106 13.14 2.84 -5.66
C TYR A 106 12.83 2.20 -4.30
N CYS A 107 12.96 2.97 -3.22
CA CYS A 107 12.55 2.55 -1.90
C CYS A 107 11.08 2.13 -1.91
N THR A 108 10.15 2.98 -2.35
CA THR A 108 8.71 2.66 -2.40
C THR A 108 8.42 1.35 -3.15
N LEU A 109 9.13 1.06 -4.26
CA LEU A 109 9.00 -0.21 -4.97
C LEU A 109 9.45 -1.42 -4.14
N VAL A 110 10.63 -1.35 -3.53
CA VAL A 110 11.15 -2.43 -2.68
C VAL A 110 10.18 -2.73 -1.54
N TYR A 111 9.57 -1.70 -0.94
CA TYR A 111 8.60 -1.91 0.14
C TYR A 111 7.23 -2.39 -0.34
N GLY A 112 6.82 -1.97 -1.55
CA GLY A 112 5.65 -2.52 -2.22
C GLY A 112 5.71 -4.04 -2.38
N LEU A 113 6.91 -4.64 -2.46
CA LEU A 113 7.06 -6.10 -2.47
C LEU A 113 6.56 -6.78 -1.20
N PHE A 114 6.76 -6.17 -0.02
CA PHE A 114 6.27 -6.74 1.24
C PHE A 114 4.74 -6.70 1.30
N LEU A 115 4.12 -5.61 0.86
CA LEU A 115 2.66 -5.50 0.74
C LEU A 115 2.11 -6.54 -0.25
N ASN A 116 2.74 -6.69 -1.41
CA ASN A 116 2.35 -7.69 -2.40
C ASN A 116 2.53 -9.12 -1.89
N THR A 117 3.60 -9.38 -1.12
CA THR A 117 3.82 -10.69 -0.48
C THR A 117 2.75 -10.96 0.57
N ALA A 118 2.38 -9.97 1.38
CA ALA A 118 1.26 -10.09 2.32
C ALA A 118 -0.06 -10.39 1.61
N ALA A 119 -0.35 -9.71 0.49
CA ALA A 119 -1.52 -9.99 -0.35
C ALA A 119 -1.46 -11.40 -0.97
N ALA A 120 -0.32 -11.83 -1.48
CA ALA A 120 -0.12 -13.14 -2.07
C ALA A 120 -0.27 -14.28 -1.04
N SER A 121 0.06 -14.01 0.23
CA SER A 121 -0.05 -15.00 1.31
C SER A 121 -1.50 -15.44 1.60
N VAL A 122 -2.50 -14.66 1.17
CA VAL A 122 -3.92 -14.98 1.34
C VAL A 122 -4.29 -16.35 0.76
N GLY A 123 -3.78 -16.67 -0.44
CA GLY A 123 -4.04 -17.96 -1.08
C GLY A 123 -3.55 -19.13 -0.24
N PRO A 124 -2.24 -19.23 0.05
CA PRO A 124 -1.68 -20.26 0.92
C PRO A 124 -2.38 -20.36 2.28
N ILE A 125 -2.71 -19.24 2.93
CA ILE A 125 -3.39 -19.26 4.23
C ILE A 125 -4.80 -19.86 4.11
N LEU A 126 -5.52 -19.58 3.04
CA LEU A 126 -6.88 -20.08 2.87
C LEU A 126 -6.92 -21.60 2.57
N PHE A 127 -5.95 -22.10 1.79
CA PHE A 127 -5.97 -23.48 1.28
C PHE A 127 -5.08 -24.47 2.04
N LEU A 128 -4.04 -24.00 2.75
CA LEU A 128 -3.04 -24.87 3.41
C LEU A 128 -3.06 -24.80 4.94
N ASN A 129 -3.72 -23.79 5.54
CA ASN A 129 -3.94 -23.73 6.99
C ASN A 129 -4.92 -24.82 7.45
#